data_AF-A0A949LNH4-F1
#
_entry.id   AF-A0A949LNH4-F1
#
_cell.length_a   1.000
_cell.length_b   1.000
_cell.length_c   1.000
_cell.angle_alpha   90.00
_cell.angle_beta   90.00
_cell.angle_gamma   90.00
#
_symmetry.space_group_name_H-M   'P 1'
#
loop_
_entity.id
_entity.type
_entity.pdbx_description
1 polymer ?
#
loop_
_entity_poly.entity_id
_entity_poly.type
_entity_poly.pdbx_seq_one_letter_code
_entity_poly.pdbx_strand_id
1 'polypeptide(L)' 'ELKARMKHDVIIVTDPYHCYRAMTMANDRGIVSTCSPATSGPSSIKSAGYRYLIRETGAYLAYITLGRHGIHISDRNQ' A
#
# COMPACT_ATOMS: atom_id res chain seq x y z
N GLU A 1 5.74 -16.26 1.73
CA GLU A 1 6.00 -16.01 3.16
C GLU A 1 7.42 -15.49 3.40
N LEU A 2 7.60 -14.16 3.52
CA LEU A 2 8.86 -13.52 3.94
C LEU A 2 9.11 -13.86 5.41
N LYS A 3 9.81 -14.98 5.61
CA LYS A 3 10.04 -15.63 6.90
C LYS A 3 11.04 -14.84 7.72
N ALA A 4 10.55 -13.92 8.56
CA ALA A 4 11.07 -13.52 9.89
C ALA A 4 12.60 -13.50 10.10
N ARG A 5 13.40 -13.18 9.08
CA ARG A 5 14.85 -13.16 9.15
C ARG A 5 15.32 -11.88 8.48
N MET A 6 15.90 -11.02 9.32
CA MET A 6 16.34 -9.64 9.06
C MET A 6 15.19 -8.66 8.85
N LYS A 7 15.12 -7.67 9.76
CA LYS A 7 14.42 -6.41 9.51
C LYS A 7 15.16 -5.72 8.36
N HIS A 8 14.80 -6.05 7.13
CA HIS A 8 15.32 -5.35 5.96
C HIS A 8 14.60 -4.01 5.88
N ASP A 9 15.35 -2.92 5.87
CA ASP A 9 14.81 -1.62 5.48
C ASP A 9 14.41 -1.70 4.01
N VAL A 10 13.11 -1.62 3.73
CA VAL A 10 12.57 -1.72 2.37
C VAL A 10 12.15 -0.35 1.89
N ILE A 11 12.56 0.00 0.67
CA ILE A 11 12.11 1.22 -0.01
C ILE A 11 10.98 0.82 -0.96
N ILE A 12 9.80 1.41 -0.77
CA ILE A 12 8.64 1.22 -1.64
C ILE A 12 8.59 2.41 -2.61
N VAL A 13 8.67 2.12 -3.92
CA VAL A 13 8.65 3.14 -4.99
C VAL A 13 7.33 3.04 -5.75
N THR A 14 6.43 4.00 -5.54
CA THR A 14 5.12 4.06 -6.21
C THR A 14 4.49 5.45 -6.00
N ASP A 15 3.27 5.70 -6.48
CA ASP A 15 2.57 6.96 -6.22
C ASP A 15 2.27 7.16 -4.71
N PRO A 16 2.09 8.41 -4.25
CA PRO A 16 2.01 8.70 -2.82
C PRO A 16 0.92 7.93 -2.06
N TYR A 17 -0.24 7.69 -2.67
CA TYR A 17 -1.38 7.03 -2.02
C TYR A 17 -1.19 5.51 -1.97
N HIS A 18 -0.75 4.89 -3.06
CA HIS A 18 -0.35 3.48 -3.06
C HIS A 18 0.78 3.21 -2.08
N CYS A 19 1.74 4.13 -2.00
CA CYS A 19 2.91 3.98 -1.16
C CYS A 19 2.52 3.95 0.31
N TYR A 20 1.60 4.82 0.72
CA TYR A 20 1.09 4.85 2.09
C TYR A 20 0.40 3.53 2.47
N ARG A 21 -0.49 3.01 1.62
CA ARG A 21 -1.15 1.72 1.84
C ARG A 21 -0.15 0.56 1.95
N ALA A 22 0.82 0.51 1.05
CA ALA A 22 1.84 -0.54 1.01
C ALA A 22 2.76 -0.48 2.24
N MET A 23 3.12 0.71 2.70
CA MET A 23 3.89 0.89 3.94
C MET A 23 3.12 0.37 5.16
N THR A 24 1.82 0.65 5.27
CA THR A 24 1.00 0.14 6.39
C THR A 24 1.01 -1.39 6.40
N MET A 25 0.79 -2.03 5.25
CA MET A 25 0.85 -3.49 5.11
C MET A 25 2.22 -4.07 5.46
N ALA A 26 3.31 -3.40 5.04
CA ALA A 26 4.67 -3.84 5.34
C ALA A 26 5.00 -3.70 6.83
N ASN A 27 4.63 -2.57 7.45
CA ASN A 27 4.82 -2.32 8.88
C ASN A 27 4.01 -3.30 9.74
N ASP A 28 2.77 -3.63 9.36
CA ASP A 28 1.94 -4.64 10.04
C ASP A 28 2.61 -6.03 10.04
N ARG A 29 3.47 -6.31 9.06
CA ARG A 29 4.25 -7.56 8.96
C ARG A 29 5.65 -7.45 9.58
N GLY A 30 5.96 -6.34 10.25
CA GLY A 30 7.23 -6.12 10.96
C GLY A 30 8.39 -5.68 10.07
N ILE A 31 8.11 -5.23 8.84
CA ILE A 31 9.11 -4.69 7.91
C ILE A 31 9.18 -3.17 8.09
N VAL A 32 10.39 -2.63 8.28
CA VAL A 32 10.60 -1.18 8.31
C VAL A 32 10.58 -0.69 6.86
N SER A 33 9.49 -0.05 6.47
CA SER A 33 9.30 0.44 5.10
C SER A 33 9.40 1.95 5.02
N THR A 34 10.15 2.45 4.05
CA THR A 34 10.19 3.87 3.67
C THR A 34 9.60 4.07 2.29
N CYS A 35 9.04 5.25 2.04
CA CYS A 35 8.41 5.57 0.76
C CYS A 35 9.30 6.46 -0.11
N SER A 36 9.41 6.14 -1.39
CA SER A 36 9.88 7.04 -2.43
C SER A 36 8.73 7.33 -3.41
N PRO A 37 8.01 8.46 -3.23
CA PRO A 37 6.87 8.77 -4.06
C PRO A 37 7.30 9.11 -5.49
N ALA A 38 6.78 8.39 -6.47
CA ALA A 38 6.95 8.72 -7.89
C ALA A 38 6.16 9.99 -8.21
N THR A 39 6.88 11.09 -8.47
CA THR A 39 6.30 12.40 -8.80
C THR A 39 5.96 12.57 -10.29
N SER A 40 6.40 11.62 -11.13
CA SER A 40 6.23 11.63 -12.58
C SER A 40 5.67 10.30 -13.07
N GLY A 41 4.70 10.34 -13.99
CA GLY A 41 4.05 9.17 -14.57
C GLY A 41 2.52 9.29 -14.52
N PRO A 42 1.78 8.39 -15.19
CA PRO A 42 0.32 8.47 -15.34
C PRO A 42 -0.43 8.40 -13.99
N SER A 43 0.13 7.75 -12.98
CA SER A 43 -0.44 7.64 -11.64
C SER A 43 0.09 8.70 -10.65
N SER A 44 0.84 9.70 -11.09
CA SER A 44 1.30 10.79 -10.21
C SER A 44 0.10 11.60 -9.68
N ILE A 45 0.20 12.22 -8.49
CA ILE A 45 -0.92 13.04 -7.95
C ILE A 45 -1.40 14.11 -8.94
N LYS A 46 -0.51 14.64 -9.78
CA LYS A 46 -0.86 15.65 -10.78
C LYS A 46 -1.62 15.10 -11.99
N SER A 47 -1.46 13.81 -12.31
CA SER A 47 -2.12 13.15 -13.45
C SER A 47 -3.20 12.16 -13.03
N ALA A 48 -3.28 11.81 -11.74
CA ALA A 48 -4.21 10.84 -11.20
C ALA A 48 -5.65 11.38 -11.26
N GLY A 49 -6.53 10.65 -11.93
CA GLY A 49 -7.95 10.98 -11.98
C GLY A 49 -8.66 10.72 -10.64
N TYR A 50 -9.74 11.45 -10.39
CA TYR A 50 -10.54 11.33 -9.16
C TYR A 50 -10.99 9.89 -8.83
N ARG A 51 -11.31 9.09 -9.85
CA ARG A 51 -11.65 7.65 -9.69
C ARG A 51 -10.50 6.82 -9.11
N TYR A 52 -9.27 7.12 -9.52
CA TYR A 52 -8.07 6.44 -9.01
C TYR A 52 -7.90 6.71 -7.51
N LEU A 53 -8.04 7.97 -7.11
CA LEU A 53 -7.90 8.39 -5.73
C LEU A 53 -8.94 7.73 -4.81
N ILE A 54 -10.20 7.66 -5.26
CA ILE A 54 -11.27 6.97 -4.53
C ILE A 54 -10.96 5.48 -4.39
N ARG A 55 -10.52 4.82 -5.46
CA ARG A 55 -10.17 3.40 -5.43
C ARG A 55 -9.07 3.11 -4.41
N GLU A 56 -8.01 3.91 -4.43
CA GLU A 56 -6.86 3.73 -3.53
C GLU A 56 -7.21 4.01 -2.07
N THR A 57 -7.93 5.10 -1.83
CA THR A 57 -8.38 5.46 -0.49
C THR A 57 -9.39 4.43 0.04
N GLY A 58 -10.29 3.94 -0.80
CA GLY A 58 -11.26 2.90 -0.45
C GLY A 58 -10.59 1.58 -0.11
N ALA A 59 -9.59 1.15 -0.89
CA ALA A 59 -8.80 -0.04 -0.61
C ALA A 59 -7.98 0.10 0.68
N TYR A 60 -7.41 1.28 0.94
CA TYR A 60 -6.73 1.57 2.19
C TYR A 60 -7.69 1.47 3.37
N LEU A 61 -8.83 2.18 3.33
CA LEU A 61 -9.86 2.13 4.38
C LEU A 61 -10.39 0.73 4.62
N ALA A 62 -10.65 -0.05 3.56
CA ALA A 62 -11.06 -1.44 3.67
C ALA A 62 -9.98 -2.27 4.38
N TYR A 63 -8.70 -2.06 4.08
CA TYR A 63 -7.61 -2.77 4.76
C TYR A 63 -7.53 -2.43 6.26
N ILE A 64 -7.63 -1.16 6.66
CA ILE A 64 -7.57 -0.78 8.08
C ILE A 64 -8.81 -1.25 8.85
N THR A 65 -9.99 -1.13 8.24
CA THR A 65 -11.25 -1.48 8.90
C THR A 65 -11.47 -2.99 8.90
N LEU A 66 -11.38 -3.67 7.76
CA LEU A 66 -11.68 -5.10 7.64
C LEU A 66 -10.47 -5.98 7.99
N GLY A 67 -9.26 -5.53 7.67
CA GLY A 67 -8.02 -6.27 7.97
C GLY A 67 -7.69 -6.33 9.46
N ARG A 68 -7.92 -5.26 10.24
CA ARG A 68 -7.76 -5.30 11.71
C ARG A 68 -8.80 -6.18 12.41
N HIS A 69 -9.97 -6.38 11.78
CA HIS A 69 -11.01 -7.28 12.28
C HIS A 69 -10.84 -8.74 11.81
N GLY A 70 -9.71 -9.07 11.16
CA GLY A 70 -9.37 -10.45 10.78
C GLY A 70 -10.00 -10.93 9.48
N ILE A 71 -10.63 -10.04 8.70
CA ILE A 71 -11.17 -10.38 7.38
C ILE A 71 -10.07 -10.15 6.34
N HIS A 72 -9.42 -11.23 5.92
CA HIS A 72 -8.49 -11.21 4.80
C HIS A 72 -9.24 -11.25 3.47
N ILE A 73 -9.46 -10.07 2.90
CA ILE A 73 -9.98 -9.92 1.53
C ILE A 73 -8.84 -10.25 0.58
N SER A 74 -8.81 -11.49 0.12
CA SER A 74 -7.88 -11.92 -0.92
C SER A 74 -8.49 -11.53 -2.26
N ASP A 75 -7.74 -10.80 -3.09
CA ASP A 75 -8.06 -10.61 -4.51
C ASP A 75 -7.90 -11.96 -5.22
N ARG A 76 -8.90 -12.84 -5.10
CA ARG A 76 -8.91 -14.15 -5.73
C ARG A 76 -9.70 -14.05 -7.04
N ASN A 77 -9.31 -13.15 -7.94
CA ASN A 77 -9.76 -13.17 -9.33
C ASN A 77 -8.91 -12.25 -10.24
N GLN A 78 -7.64 -12.63 -10.44
CA GLN A 78 -6.87 -12.30 -11.65
C GLN A 78 -6.41 -13.60 -12.29
#